data_AF-A0A7V2QH00-F1
#
_entry.id   AF-A0A7V2QH00-F1
#
_cell.length_a   1.000
_cell.length_b   1.000
_cell.length_c   1.000
_cell.angle_alpha   90.00
_cell.angle_beta   90.00
_cell.angle_gamma   90.00
#
_symmetry.space_group_name_H-M   'P 1'
#
loop_
_entity.id
_entity.type
_entity.pdbx_description
1 polymer ?
#
loop_
_entity_poly.entity_id
_entity_poly.type
_entity_poly.pdbx_seq_one_letter_code
_entity_poly.pdbx_strand_id
1 'polypeptide(L)'
;MGEPTTTAYLQTVGLRLRRLTRLRVALAPFHAALWADGEGAEGKRHLLTLWRPCQDWMDLLLEVLPADLPHAVRLHLLRREVEGHLLDEMYSYAALVEATDALEQVCEALLLWVEQDLNGVVEQLGEPPDEGDLR
;
A
#
# COMPACT_ATOMS: atom_id res chain seq x y z
N MET A 1 -15.16 12.72 -22.55
CA MET A 1 -14.09 12.38 -21.59
C MET A 1 -12.86 12.09 -22.42
N GLY A 2 -11.83 12.93 -22.34
CA GLY A 2 -10.57 12.68 -23.04
C GLY A 2 -9.79 11.62 -22.30
N GLU A 3 -9.23 10.66 -23.02
CA GLU A 3 -8.36 9.63 -22.45
C GLU A 3 -7.15 10.31 -21.75
N PRO A 4 -6.76 9.83 -20.57
CA PRO A 4 -5.58 10.36 -19.89
C PRO A 4 -4.36 10.17 -20.79
N THR A 5 -3.58 11.24 -20.98
CA THR A 5 -2.34 11.16 -21.76
C THR A 5 -1.37 10.19 -21.10
N THR A 6 -0.57 9.47 -21.89
CA THR A 6 0.45 8.51 -21.40
C THR A 6 1.33 9.11 -20.31
N THR A 7 1.66 10.40 -20.40
CA THR A 7 2.39 11.14 -19.37
C THR A 7 1.66 11.23 -18.03
N ALA A 8 0.36 11.57 -18.03
CA ALA A 8 -0.44 11.66 -16.81
C ALA A 8 -0.61 10.29 -16.14
N TYR A 9 -0.74 9.25 -16.96
CA TYR A 9 -0.78 7.87 -16.47
C TYR A 9 0.56 7.45 -15.82
N LEU A 10 1.69 7.65 -16.49
CA LEU A 10 3.02 7.33 -15.93
C LEU A 10 3.32 8.11 -14.64
N GLN A 11 2.86 9.36 -14.55
CA GLN A 11 2.93 10.14 -13.31
C GLN A 11 2.13 9.50 -12.17
N THR A 12 0.95 8.96 -12.48
CA THR A 12 0.09 8.28 -11.51
C THR A 12 0.72 6.97 -11.03
N VAL A 13 1.24 6.14 -11.95
CA VAL A 13 1.99 4.91 -11.61
C VAL A 13 3.20 5.23 -10.73
N GLY A 14 4.00 6.23 -11.12
CA GLY A 14 5.15 6.67 -10.33
C GLY A 14 4.76 7.25 -8.96
N LEU A 15 3.57 7.82 -8.81
CA LEU A 15 3.05 8.27 -7.52
C LEU A 15 2.62 7.09 -6.63
N ARG A 16 1.90 6.11 -7.19
CA ARG A 16 1.52 4.87 -6.51
C ARG A 16 2.74 4.14 -5.97
N LEU A 17 3.75 3.92 -6.82
CA LEU A 17 4.99 3.24 -6.44
C LEU A 17 5.70 3.97 -5.30
N ARG A 18 5.88 5.30 -5.41
CA ARG A 18 6.53 6.10 -4.36
C ARG A 18 5.79 6.03 -3.02
N ARG A 19 4.46 6.18 -3.03
CA ARG A 19 3.64 6.13 -1.80
C ARG A 19 3.68 4.73 -1.16
N LEU A 20 3.61 3.68 -1.98
CA LEU A 20 3.71 2.29 -1.51
C LEU A 20 5.09 1.95 -0.94
N THR A 21 6.18 2.39 -1.58
CA THR A 21 7.53 2.23 -1.02
C THR A 21 7.67 2.94 0.33
N ARG A 22 7.12 4.16 0.44
CA ARG A 22 7.17 4.92 1.71
C ARG A 22 6.36 4.26 2.81
N LEU A 23 5.19 3.71 2.50
CA LEU A 23 4.41 2.90 3.43
C LEU A 23 5.22 1.71 3.93
N ARG A 24 5.86 0.93 3.04
CA ARG A 24 6.69 -0.22 3.45
C ARG A 24 7.87 0.18 4.35
N VAL A 25 8.51 1.32 4.06
CA VAL A 25 9.59 1.86 4.91
C VAL A 25 9.06 2.27 6.29
N ALA A 26 7.83 2.81 6.38
CA ALA A 26 7.21 3.16 7.65
C ALA A 26 6.76 1.93 8.45
N LEU A 27 6.33 0.85 7.78
CA LEU A 27 5.90 -0.40 8.41
C LEU A 27 7.05 -1.20 9.01
N ALA A 28 8.23 -1.19 8.38
CA ALA A 28 9.38 -1.96 8.85
C ALA A 28 9.72 -1.74 10.35
N PRO A 29 9.86 -0.51 10.87
CA PRO A 29 10.09 -0.31 12.30
C PRO A 29 8.89 -0.70 13.16
N PHE A 30 7.66 -0.52 12.68
CA PHE A 30 6.45 -0.95 13.39
C PHE A 30 6.41 -2.47 13.55
N HIS A 31 6.69 -3.22 12.49
CA HIS A 31 6.76 -4.69 12.52
C HIS A 31 7.88 -5.16 13.45
N ALA A 32 9.09 -4.61 13.29
CA ALA A 32 10.23 -4.93 14.16
C ALA A 32 9.92 -4.67 15.65
N ALA A 33 9.28 -3.53 15.96
CA ALA A 33 8.86 -3.21 17.31
C ALA A 33 7.76 -4.16 17.80
N LEU A 34 6.79 -4.52 16.95
CA LEU A 34 5.74 -5.45 17.32
C LEU A 34 6.36 -6.77 17.78
N TRP A 35 7.28 -7.36 17.01
CA TRP A 35 7.95 -8.62 17.37
C TRP A 35 8.90 -8.53 18.58
N ALA A 36 9.47 -7.35 18.85
CA ALA A 36 10.45 -7.15 19.92
C ALA A 36 9.78 -6.77 21.25
N ASP A 37 8.75 -5.94 21.20
CA ASP A 37 8.05 -5.42 22.36
C ASP A 37 6.95 -6.39 22.77
N GLY A 38 7.21 -7.13 23.84
CA GLY A 38 6.18 -7.93 24.51
C GLY A 38 5.01 -7.08 25.02
N GLU A 39 3.95 -7.76 25.46
CA GLU A 39 2.72 -7.13 25.96
C GLU A 39 3.01 -6.15 27.11
N GLY A 40 2.51 -4.90 26.99
CA GLY A 40 2.66 -3.89 28.03
C GLY A 40 2.32 -2.47 27.59
N ALA A 41 2.01 -1.59 28.56
CA ALA A 41 1.57 -0.22 28.29
C ALA A 41 2.64 0.69 27.64
N GLU A 42 3.92 0.45 27.94
CA GLU A 42 5.04 1.18 27.31
C GLU A 42 5.22 0.74 25.84
N GLY A 43 5.20 -0.58 25.58
CA GLY A 43 5.24 -1.14 24.23
C GLY A 43 4.06 -0.65 23.38
N LYS A 44 2.84 -0.66 23.93
CA LYS A 44 1.66 -0.12 23.24
C LYS A 44 1.81 1.36 22.85
N ARG A 45 2.35 2.21 23.74
CA ARG A 45 2.62 3.62 23.42
C ARG A 45 3.68 3.76 22.33
N HIS A 46 4.71 2.92 22.35
CA HIS A 46 5.73 2.90 21.31
C HIS A 46 5.13 2.50 19.95
N LEU A 47 4.35 1.41 19.91
CA LEU A 47 3.65 0.94 18.71
C LEU A 47 2.72 2.00 18.13
N LEU A 48 1.94 2.70 18.96
CA LEU A 48 1.09 3.83 18.50
C LEU A 48 1.90 4.95 17.86
N THR A 49 3.11 5.23 18.35
CA THR A 49 4.00 6.25 17.78
C THR A 49 4.51 5.82 16.41
N LEU A 50 4.87 4.55 16.26
CA LEU A 50 5.34 3.97 15.00
C LEU A 50 4.21 3.77 13.98
N TRP A 51 2.99 3.58 14.45
CA TRP A 51 1.81 3.38 13.60
C TRP A 51 1.39 4.66 12.87
N ARG A 52 1.52 5.84 13.49
CA ARG A 52 1.08 7.12 12.91
C ARG A 52 1.66 7.40 11.50
N PRO A 53 2.99 7.32 11.28
CA PRO A 53 3.53 7.44 9.93
C PRO A 53 2.98 6.42 8.93
N CYS A 54 2.65 5.20 9.39
CA CYS A 54 2.02 4.19 8.54
C CYS A 54 0.63 4.63 8.09
N GLN A 55 -0.18 5.17 9.01
CA GLN A 55 -1.51 5.73 8.71
C GLN A 55 -1.42 6.86 7.67
N ASP A 56 -0.51 7.81 7.85
CA ASP A 56 -0.33 8.92 6.90
C ASP A 56 -0.01 8.42 5.48
N TRP A 57 0.89 7.44 5.37
CA TRP A 57 1.24 6.88 4.06
C TRP A 57 0.16 6.00 3.46
N MET A 58 -0.63 5.29 4.26
CA MET A 58 -1.80 4.57 3.78
C MET A 58 -2.86 5.53 3.25
N ASP A 59 -3.14 6.62 3.96
CA ASP A 59 -4.14 7.61 3.54
C ASP A 59 -3.71 8.25 2.21
N LEU A 60 -2.44 8.66 2.10
CA LEU A 60 -1.89 9.12 0.83
C LEU A 60 -1.98 8.02 -0.25
N LEU A 61 -1.64 6.77 0.04
CA LEU A 61 -1.72 5.72 -0.97
C LEU A 61 -3.17 5.51 -1.47
N LEU A 62 -4.15 5.52 -0.56
CA LEU A 62 -5.57 5.34 -0.88
C LEU A 62 -6.13 6.45 -1.78
N GLU A 63 -5.60 7.68 -1.73
CA GLU A 63 -5.99 8.77 -2.64
C GLU A 63 -5.66 8.50 -4.12
N VAL A 64 -4.69 7.65 -4.41
CA VAL A 64 -4.19 7.40 -5.78
C VAL A 64 -4.48 5.99 -6.30
N LEU A 65 -5.03 5.14 -5.44
CA LEU A 65 -5.53 3.83 -5.82
C LEU A 65 -6.96 3.94 -6.35
N PRO A 66 -7.34 3.10 -7.33
CA PRO A 66 -8.74 2.94 -7.70
C PRO A 66 -9.56 2.49 -6.47
N ALA A 67 -10.68 3.15 -6.21
CA ALA A 67 -11.49 2.90 -5.02
C ALA A 67 -12.12 1.50 -4.99
N ASP A 68 -12.32 0.91 -6.17
CA ASP A 68 -12.86 -0.44 -6.39
C ASP A 68 -11.78 -1.53 -6.42
N LEU A 69 -10.49 -1.15 -6.36
CA LEU A 69 -9.40 -2.12 -6.31
C LEU A 69 -9.53 -2.96 -5.01
N PRO A 70 -9.66 -4.30 -5.09
CA PRO A 70 -9.85 -5.13 -3.90
C PRO A 70 -8.76 -4.94 -2.84
N HIS A 71 -7.52 -4.69 -3.28
CA HIS A 71 -6.40 -4.41 -2.38
C HIS A 71 -6.49 -3.05 -1.69
N ALA A 72 -7.09 -2.03 -2.33
CA ALA A 72 -7.33 -0.73 -1.68
C ALA A 72 -8.40 -0.85 -0.59
N VAL A 73 -9.48 -1.58 -0.86
CA VAL A 73 -10.52 -1.89 0.14
C VAL A 73 -9.93 -2.64 1.32
N ARG A 74 -9.12 -3.69 1.05
CA ARG A 74 -8.46 -4.48 2.10
C ARG A 74 -7.46 -3.65 2.90
N LEU A 75 -6.69 -2.77 2.27
CA LEU A 75 -5.77 -1.86 2.96
C LEU A 75 -6.51 -0.96 3.96
N HIS A 76 -7.65 -0.39 3.55
CA HIS A 76 -8.47 0.46 4.41
C HIS A 76 -9.05 -0.31 5.62
N LEU A 77 -9.47 -1.56 5.41
CA LEU A 77 -9.97 -2.42 6.49
C LEU A 77 -8.86 -2.75 7.50
N LEU A 78 -7.70 -3.21 7.02
CA LEU A 78 -6.57 -3.55 7.88
C LEU A 78 -6.04 -2.34 8.65
N ARG A 79 -6.04 -1.14 8.04
CA ARG A 79 -5.71 0.11 8.74
C ARG A 79 -6.59 0.31 9.98
N ARG A 80 -7.90 0.11 9.83
CA ARG A 80 -8.87 0.27 10.93
C ARG A 80 -8.74 -0.83 11.97
N GLU A 81 -8.46 -2.05 11.54
CA GLU A 81 -8.28 -3.20 12.42
C GLU A 81 -7.05 -3.03 13.31
N VAL A 82 -5.90 -2.69 12.72
CA VAL A 82 -4.66 -2.40 13.46
C VAL A 82 -4.86 -1.21 14.40
N GLU A 83 -5.48 -0.12 13.94
CA GLU A 83 -5.78 1.03 14.80
C GLU A 83 -6.72 0.65 15.96
N GLY A 84 -7.75 -0.15 15.70
CA GLY A 84 -8.67 -0.65 16.71
C GLY A 84 -7.94 -1.44 17.79
N HIS A 85 -7.08 -2.38 17.40
CA HIS A 85 -6.25 -3.13 18.33
C HIS A 85 -5.28 -2.22 19.12
N LEU A 86 -4.63 -1.26 18.47
CA LEU A 86 -3.70 -0.36 19.14
C LEU A 86 -4.40 0.62 20.09
N LEU A 87 -5.70 0.85 19.97
CA LEU A 87 -6.46 1.69 20.89
C LEU A 87 -7.10 0.89 22.02
N ASP A 88 -7.51 -0.37 21.77
CA ASP A 88 -8.16 -1.24 22.76
C ASP A 88 -7.24 -1.62 23.93
N GLU A 89 -7.70 -1.41 25.17
CA GLU A 89 -6.99 -1.77 26.40
C GLU A 89 -6.80 -3.28 26.55
N MET A 90 -7.68 -4.09 25.94
CA MET A 90 -7.66 -5.55 25.99
C MET A 90 -7.32 -6.18 24.63
N TYR A 91 -6.46 -5.53 23.84
CA TYR A 91 -6.13 -6.02 22.52
C TYR A 91 -5.45 -7.39 22.56
N SER A 92 -5.79 -8.23 21.59
CA SER A 92 -5.05 -9.45 21.33
C SER A 92 -3.78 -9.11 20.56
N TYR A 93 -2.61 -9.31 21.17
CA TYR A 93 -1.33 -9.18 20.48
C TYR A 93 -1.23 -10.08 19.24
N ALA A 94 -1.75 -11.32 19.30
CA ALA A 94 -1.79 -12.23 18.16
C ALA A 94 -2.58 -11.64 16.96
N ALA A 95 -3.82 -11.19 17.18
CA ALA A 95 -4.61 -10.49 16.17
C ALA A 95 -3.90 -9.24 15.59
N LEU A 96 -3.18 -8.47 16.40
CA LEU A 96 -2.39 -7.33 15.92
C LEU A 96 -1.26 -7.77 14.98
N VAL A 97 -0.56 -8.87 15.31
CA VAL A 97 0.46 -9.47 14.43
C VAL A 97 -0.18 -9.95 13.12
N GLU A 98 -1.28 -10.70 13.20
CA GLU A 98 -1.98 -11.22 12.02
C GLU A 98 -2.46 -10.09 11.09
N ALA A 99 -3.04 -9.02 11.65
CA ALA A 99 -3.48 -7.87 10.87
C ALA A 99 -2.30 -7.12 10.22
N THR A 100 -1.16 -7.05 10.90
CA THR A 100 0.06 -6.42 10.37
C THR A 100 0.69 -7.26 9.25
N ASP A 101 0.78 -8.58 9.41
CA ASP A 101 1.26 -9.49 8.37
C ASP A 101 0.35 -9.47 7.14
N ALA A 102 -0.97 -9.40 7.34
CA ALA A 102 -1.93 -9.23 6.25
C ALA A 102 -1.73 -7.89 5.52
N LEU A 103 -1.28 -6.85 6.20
CA LEU A 103 -1.02 -5.54 5.62
C LEU A 103 0.26 -5.54 4.77
N GLU A 104 1.29 -6.29 5.18
CA GLU A 104 2.48 -6.53 4.35
C GLU A 104 2.12 -7.28 3.06
N GLN A 105 1.31 -8.35 3.17
CA GLN A 105 0.83 -9.09 2.00
C GLN A 105 0.04 -8.21 1.02
N VAL A 106 -0.78 -7.28 1.53
CA VAL A 106 -1.48 -6.31 0.68
C VAL A 106 -0.50 -5.36 0.01
N CYS A 107 0.54 -4.90 0.71
CA CYS A 107 1.57 -4.06 0.11
C CYS A 107 2.31 -4.78 -1.02
N GLU A 108 2.62 -6.06 -0.85
CA GLU A 108 3.25 -6.89 -1.89
C GLU A 108 2.34 -7.09 -3.10
N ALA A 109 1.06 -7.41 -2.86
CA ALA A 109 0.08 -7.55 -3.94
C ALA A 109 -0.11 -6.24 -4.72
N LEU A 110 -0.11 -5.09 -4.04
CA LEU A 110 -0.16 -3.77 -4.67
C LEU A 110 1.10 -3.48 -5.49
N LEU A 111 2.28 -3.91 -5.05
CA LEU A 111 3.51 -3.74 -5.83
C LEU A 111 3.44 -4.53 -7.13
N LEU A 112 3.01 -5.79 -7.05
CA LEU A 112 2.85 -6.64 -8.22
C LEU A 112 1.82 -6.05 -9.20
N TRP A 113 0.71 -5.52 -8.68
CA TRP A 113 -0.28 -4.84 -9.49
C TRP A 113 0.29 -3.58 -10.18
N VAL A 114 1.05 -2.74 -9.47
CA VAL A 114 1.72 -1.56 -10.05
C VAL A 114 2.77 -1.96 -11.10
N GLU A 115 3.49 -3.07 -10.90
CA GLU A 115 4.46 -3.59 -11.85
C GLU A 115 3.78 -4.07 -13.14
N GLN A 116 2.66 -4.79 -13.02
CA GLN A 116 1.85 -5.21 -14.18
C GLN A 116 1.30 -3.99 -14.95
N ASP A 117 0.81 -2.98 -14.24
CA ASP A 117 0.33 -1.71 -14.79
C ASP A 117 1.44 -1.01 -15.59
N LEU A 118 2.67 -1.00 -15.07
CA LEU A 118 3.83 -0.43 -15.75
C LEU A 118 4.25 -1.23 -17.00
N ASN A 119 4.29 -2.56 -16.91
CA ASN A 119 4.68 -3.43 -18.02
C ASN A 119 3.71 -3.30 -19.21
N GLY A 120 2.40 -3.20 -18.95
CA GLY A 120 1.41 -2.98 -19.99
C GLY A 120 1.62 -1.68 -20.78
N VAL A 121 2.13 -0.62 -20.14
CA VAL A 121 2.48 0.63 -20.84
C VAL A 121 3.77 0.51 -21.64
N VAL A 122 4.76 -0.22 -21.12
CA VAL A 122 6.01 -0.46 -21.87
C VAL A 122 5.71 -1.23 -23.16
N GLU A 123 4.84 -2.25 -23.10
CA GLU A 123 4.41 -3.00 -24.28
C GLU A 123 3.72 -2.09 -25.31
N GLN A 124 2.77 -1.25 -24.89
CA GLN A 124 2.07 -0.30 -25.77
C GLN A 124 3.00 0.74 -26.43
N LEU A 125 4.11 1.10 -25.77
CA LEU A 125 5.11 2.03 -26.31
C LEU A 125 6.14 1.33 -27.21
N GLY A 126 6.27 0.00 -27.09
CA GLY A 126 7.20 -0.83 -27.86
C GLY A 126 6.63 -1.40 -29.15
N GLU A 127 5.32 -1.32 -29.37
CA GLU A 127 4.69 -1.72 -30.63
C GLU A 127 5.01 -0.72 -31.75
N PRO A 128 5.68 -1.13 -32.84
CA PRO A 128 5.84 -0.29 -34.02
C PRO A 128 4.46 -0.02 -34.63
N PRO A 129 4.23 1.16 -35.25
CA PRO A 129 2.98 1.41 -35.96
C PRO A 129 2.78 0.33 -37.01
N ASP A 130 1.60 -0.29 -37.01
CA ASP A 130 1.20 -1.26 -38.02
C ASP A 130 1.27 -0.57 -39.39
N GLU A 131 2.31 -0.89 -40.18
CA GLU A 131 2.42 -0.50 -41.60
C GLU A 131 1.44 -1.36 -42.43
N GLY A 132 0.17 -1.33 -42.04
CA GLY A 132 -0.94 -2.00 -42.69
C GLY A 132 -1.81 -1.00 -43.44
N ASP A 133 -1.33 -0.52 -44.59
CA ASP A 133 -2.08 -0.11 -45.80
C ASP A 133 -1.38 1.03 -46.54
N LEU A 134 -0.33 0.68 -47.28
CA LEU A 134 0.03 1.37 -48.53
C LEU A 134 -0.12 0.35 -49.66
N ARG A 135 -1.35 0.16 -50.11
CA ARG A 135 -1.66 -0.46 -51.40
C ARG A 135 -2.10 0.60 -52.40
#